data_AF-A0A957LSD8-F1
#
_entry.id   AF-A0A957LSD8-F1
#
_cell.length_a   1.000
_cell.length_b   1.000
_cell.length_c   1.000
_cell.angle_alpha   90.00
_cell.angle_beta   90.00
_cell.angle_gamma   90.00
#
_symmetry.space_group_name_H-M   'P 1'
#
loop_
_entity.id
_entity.type
_entity.pdbx_description
1 polymer ?
#
loop_
_entity_poly.entity_id
_entity_poly.type
_entity_poly.pdbx_seq_one_letter_code
_entity_poly.pdbx_strand_id
1 'polypeptide(L)'
;MSNNGISRRQFLQWGAMTTGVVVLAACAPSGAPSSAPAAGSEGAAPAAAPTTVQYWFAWGNLDPAMAKIVETEEFKAHMGGATLEYKASADEQSILTAIAAGTPPDGGSNYSYVNFYTRGATIDVKDMAEASTVLKADDMLEGIWNSAFYQGGMIGVPGIECFNWWGLNVNANTAEQDGLDATTLPKTWDEVLEWHKAMTKKDDAGNLLTFGLDPYDAMAGEPDFLAASYGVKWF
;
A
#
# COMPACT_ATOMS: atom_id res chain seq x y z
N MET A 1 18.78 -22.49 -49.64
CA MET A 1 18.99 -21.12 -49.10
C MET A 1 18.92 -21.22 -47.59
N SER A 2 20.06 -21.29 -46.90
CA SER A 2 20.10 -21.33 -45.43
C SER A 2 20.50 -19.97 -44.91
N ASN A 3 19.61 -19.32 -44.16
CA ASN A 3 19.91 -18.09 -43.44
C ASN A 3 20.65 -18.44 -42.14
N ASN A 4 21.94 -18.15 -42.07
CA ASN A 4 22.70 -18.15 -40.82
C ASN A 4 22.45 -16.83 -40.08
N GLY A 5 21.50 -16.83 -39.14
CA GLY A 5 21.29 -15.72 -38.21
C GLY A 5 22.29 -15.78 -37.06
N ILE A 6 22.94 -14.65 -36.76
CA ILE A 6 23.82 -14.48 -35.61
C ILE A 6 23.01 -14.72 -34.33
N SER A 7 23.52 -15.58 -33.45
CA SER A 7 22.80 -15.88 -32.20
C SER A 7 22.90 -14.72 -31.21
N ARG A 8 21.87 -14.53 -30.38
CA ARG A 8 21.82 -13.51 -29.31
C ARG A 8 23.06 -13.51 -28.40
N ARG A 9 23.73 -14.65 -28.26
CA ARG A 9 24.94 -14.82 -27.46
C ARG A 9 26.18 -14.21 -28.13
N GLN A 10 26.26 -14.22 -29.47
CA GLN A 10 27.32 -13.56 -30.22
C GLN A 10 27.16 -12.03 -30.25
N PHE A 11 25.92 -11.54 -30.26
CA PHE A 11 25.63 -10.11 -30.16
C PHE A 11 26.08 -9.52 -28.81
N LEU A 12 25.84 -10.22 -27.70
CA LEU A 12 26.27 -9.79 -26.37
C LEU A 12 27.80 -9.83 -26.18
N GLN A 13 28.49 -10.77 -26.83
CA GLN A 13 29.96 -10.83 -26.80
C GLN A 13 30.62 -9.69 -27.57
N TRP A 14 29.96 -9.14 -28.59
CA TRP A 14 30.47 -8.00 -29.37
C TRP A 14 30.16 -6.64 -28.74
N GLY A 15 29.18 -6.55 -27.83
CA GLY A 15 28.81 -5.31 -27.15
C GLY A 15 29.76 -4.87 -26.02
N ALA A 16 30.68 -5.73 -25.56
CA ALA A 16 31.52 -5.49 -24.38
C ALA A 16 32.90 -4.87 -24.68
N MET A 17 33.21 -4.47 -25.92
CA MET A 17 34.55 -3.99 -26.31
C MET A 17 34.61 -2.57 -26.93
N THR A 18 33.72 -1.63 -26.57
CA THR A 18 33.78 -0.26 -27.13
C THR A 18 33.59 0.92 -26.15
N THR A 19 33.94 0.78 -24.87
CA THR A 19 34.06 1.96 -23.99
C THR A 19 35.39 1.98 -23.25
N GLY A 20 36.46 2.20 -24.02
CA GLY A 20 37.77 2.60 -23.51
C GLY A 20 37.85 4.12 -23.39
N VAL A 21 38.15 4.58 -22.18
CA VAL A 21 38.96 5.77 -21.83
C VAL A 21 38.54 7.10 -22.48
N VAL A 22 37.75 7.90 -21.75
CA VAL A 22 37.74 9.36 -21.89
C VAL A 22 38.41 9.98 -20.67
N VAL A 23 39.48 10.70 -21.00
CA VAL A 23 40.46 11.46 -20.22
C VAL A 23 39.88 12.28 -19.06
N LEU A 24 40.51 12.12 -17.87
CA LEU A 24 40.46 13.06 -16.75
C LEU A 24 41.19 14.36 -17.12
N ALA A 25 40.43 15.42 -17.37
CA ALA A 25 40.95 16.79 -17.37
C ALA A 25 39.80 17.79 -17.17
N ALA A 26 39.71 18.41 -15.98
CA ALA A 26 39.40 19.84 -15.81
C ALA A 26 39.25 20.25 -14.33
N CYS A 27 39.83 21.41 -14.04
CA CYS A 27 39.57 22.32 -12.90
C CYS A 27 40.24 22.02 -11.56
N ALA A 28 41.51 22.42 -11.50
CA ALA A 28 42.05 23.10 -10.32
C ALA A 28 41.44 24.51 -10.18
N PRO A 29 41.20 24.98 -8.95
CA PRO A 29 41.33 26.38 -8.60
C PRO A 29 42.54 26.62 -7.68
N SER A 30 43.26 27.69 -8.02
CA SER A 30 44.41 28.30 -7.36
C SER A 30 44.24 28.48 -5.83
N GLY A 31 45.29 28.20 -5.04
CA GLY A 31 45.51 28.87 -3.74
C GLY A 31 45.89 30.34 -3.96
N ALA A 32 45.89 31.29 -3.02
CA ALA A 32 45.91 31.36 -1.54
C ALA A 32 45.46 32.83 -1.15
N PRO A 33 45.41 33.32 0.12
CA PRO A 33 45.98 32.76 1.34
C PRO A 33 45.11 32.74 2.62
N SER A 34 45.64 31.97 3.57
CA SER A 34 45.35 31.85 4.99
C SER A 34 45.15 33.18 5.74
N SER A 35 44.06 33.27 6.51
CA SER A 35 43.94 34.09 7.72
C SER A 35 43.41 33.22 8.88
N ALA A 36 43.95 33.47 10.07
CA ALA A 36 43.80 32.69 11.30
C ALA A 36 42.35 32.66 11.86
N PRO A 37 42.02 31.71 12.77
CA PRO A 37 40.65 31.46 13.19
C PRO A 37 40.13 32.53 14.15
N ALA A 38 38.99 33.14 13.81
CA ALA A 38 38.20 33.93 14.74
C ALA A 38 37.22 33.00 15.48
N ALA A 39 37.29 33.06 16.80
CA ALA A 39 36.39 32.36 17.71
C ALA A 39 35.00 33.00 17.73
N GLY A 40 33.97 32.15 17.76
CA GLY A 40 32.70 32.43 18.44
C GLY A 40 31.65 33.24 17.68
N SER A 41 30.89 32.58 16.81
CA SER A 41 29.43 32.71 16.87
C SER A 41 28.82 31.31 16.79
N GLU A 42 28.06 30.94 17.82
CA GLU A 42 27.08 29.86 17.73
C GLU A 42 26.00 30.33 16.74
N GLY A 43 26.29 30.13 15.46
CA GLY A 43 25.25 30.12 14.44
C GLY A 43 24.34 28.95 14.75
N ALA A 44 23.07 29.25 15.03
CA ALA A 44 22.03 28.23 15.08
C ALA A 44 22.20 27.29 13.88
N ALA A 45 22.18 25.99 14.14
CA ALA A 45 22.20 24.98 13.09
C ALA A 45 21.15 25.38 12.03
N PRO A 46 21.47 25.30 10.72
CA PRO A 46 20.47 25.52 9.68
C PRO A 46 19.24 24.71 10.06
N ALA A 47 18.06 25.37 10.11
CA ALA A 47 16.81 24.64 10.21
C ALA A 47 16.85 23.57 9.11
N ALA A 48 16.74 22.30 9.51
CA ALA A 48 16.72 21.19 8.57
C ALA A 48 15.71 21.56 7.47
N ALA A 49 16.12 21.46 6.21
CA ALA A 49 15.19 21.68 5.10
C ALA A 49 13.93 20.83 5.35
N PRO A 50 12.71 21.35 5.05
CA PRO A 50 11.49 20.58 5.24
C PRO A 50 11.67 19.24 4.54
N THR A 51 11.63 18.17 5.32
CA THR A 51 11.85 16.83 4.82
C THR A 51 10.59 16.39 4.10
N THR A 52 10.73 15.93 2.86
CA THR A 52 9.62 15.30 2.14
C THR A 52 9.52 13.84 2.58
N VAL A 53 8.32 13.39 2.94
CA VAL A 53 8.00 11.99 3.20
C VAL A 53 7.16 11.47 2.03
N GLN A 54 7.59 10.38 1.40
CA GLN A 54 6.89 9.75 0.28
C GLN A 54 6.04 8.56 0.76
N TYR A 55 4.74 8.60 0.46
CA TYR A 55 3.79 7.55 0.84
C TYR A 55 2.99 7.02 -0.35
N TRP A 56 3.13 5.74 -0.67
CA TRP A 56 2.44 5.13 -1.82
C TRP A 56 1.35 4.17 -1.38
N PHE A 57 0.25 4.11 -2.11
CA PHE A 57 -0.81 3.15 -1.82
C PHE A 57 -1.41 2.58 -3.11
N ALA A 58 -1.73 1.29 -3.07
CA ALA A 58 -2.13 0.55 -4.27
C ALA A 58 -3.51 0.91 -4.83
N TRP A 59 -4.39 1.49 -4.00
CA TRP A 59 -5.78 1.76 -4.36
C TRP A 59 -6.03 3.22 -4.75
N GLY A 60 -6.91 3.46 -5.73
CA GLY A 60 -7.20 4.80 -6.21
C GLY A 60 -8.15 5.63 -5.34
N ASN A 61 -9.08 4.99 -4.61
CA ASN A 61 -10.18 5.73 -3.97
C ASN A 61 -9.83 6.32 -2.59
N LEU A 62 -8.60 6.10 -2.10
CA LEU A 62 -8.13 6.71 -0.87
C LEU A 62 -7.76 8.20 -1.05
N ASP A 63 -7.51 8.64 -2.29
CA ASP A 63 -7.06 10.00 -2.61
C ASP A 63 -7.98 11.12 -2.08
N PRO A 64 -9.33 11.07 -2.23
CA PRO A 64 -10.21 12.09 -1.66
C PRO A 64 -10.17 12.18 -0.13
N ALA A 65 -9.86 11.08 0.56
CA ALA A 65 -9.67 11.09 2.01
C ALA A 65 -8.31 11.67 2.38
N MET A 66 -7.24 11.28 1.68
CA MET A 66 -5.90 11.84 1.89
C MET A 66 -5.88 13.35 1.70
N ALA A 67 -6.51 13.86 0.63
CA ALA A 67 -6.64 15.29 0.37
C ALA A 67 -7.29 16.07 1.53
N LYS A 68 -8.15 15.43 2.32
CA LYS A 68 -8.75 16.03 3.53
C LYS A 68 -7.85 15.86 4.76
N ILE A 69 -7.27 14.67 4.94
CA ILE A 69 -6.42 14.34 6.09
C ILE A 69 -5.21 15.29 6.15
N VAL A 70 -4.53 15.50 5.01
CA VAL A 70 -3.33 16.35 4.96
C VAL A 70 -3.61 17.82 5.29
N GLU A 71 -4.86 18.26 5.12
CA GLU A 71 -5.28 19.62 5.44
C GLU A 71 -5.63 19.83 6.91
N THR A 72 -5.77 18.74 7.69
CA THR A 72 -6.09 18.86 9.12
C THR A 72 -4.92 19.46 9.91
N GLU A 73 -5.25 20.23 10.94
CA GLU A 73 -4.25 20.80 11.86
C GLU A 73 -3.50 19.71 12.63
N GLU A 74 -4.18 18.62 12.96
CA GLU A 74 -3.58 17.44 13.62
C GLU A 74 -2.50 16.82 12.73
N PHE A 75 -2.79 16.55 11.46
CA PHE A 75 -1.79 16.02 10.54
C PHE A 75 -0.62 16.98 10.34
N LYS A 76 -0.89 18.27 10.13
CA LYS A 76 0.15 19.31 9.97
C LYS A 76 1.05 19.40 11.20
N ALA A 77 0.49 19.28 12.41
CA ALA A 77 1.24 19.25 13.66
C ALA A 77 2.13 18.01 13.76
N HIS A 78 1.62 16.83 13.39
CA HIS A 78 2.39 15.58 13.38
C HIS A 78 3.53 15.57 12.37
N MET A 79 3.36 16.22 11.22
CA MET A 79 4.44 16.35 10.23
C MET A 79 5.56 17.27 10.70
N GLY A 80 5.35 18.12 11.72
CA GLY A 80 6.43 18.91 12.32
C GLY A 80 7.20 19.81 11.34
N GLY A 81 6.53 20.26 10.26
CA GLY A 81 7.14 21.05 9.19
C GLY A 81 7.66 20.24 7.98
N ALA A 82 7.57 18.92 8.03
CA ALA A 82 7.74 18.06 6.85
C ALA A 82 6.52 18.13 5.91
N THR A 83 6.73 17.71 4.65
CA THR A 83 5.67 17.63 3.64
C THR A 83 5.40 16.18 3.29
N LEU A 84 4.14 15.79 3.16
CA LEU A 84 3.77 14.49 2.62
C LEU A 84 3.60 14.61 1.09
N GLU A 85 4.38 13.84 0.34
CA GLU A 85 4.11 13.54 -1.06
C GLU A 85 3.52 12.14 -1.13
N TYR A 86 2.34 11.97 -1.74
CA TYR A 86 1.72 10.65 -1.85
C TYR A 86 1.36 10.28 -3.28
N LYS A 87 1.31 8.98 -3.55
CA LYS A 87 0.99 8.41 -4.87
C LYS A 87 -0.08 7.33 -4.73
N ALA A 88 -1.26 7.60 -5.27
CA ALA A 88 -2.35 6.64 -5.39
C ALA A 88 -2.14 5.66 -6.55
N SER A 89 -2.88 4.56 -6.54
CA SER A 89 -2.85 3.53 -7.60
C SER A 89 -1.44 3.02 -7.93
N ALA A 90 -0.55 3.03 -6.94
CA ALA A 90 0.82 2.55 -7.08
C ALA A 90 0.83 1.06 -6.79
N ASP A 91 0.69 0.23 -7.81
CA ASP A 91 0.67 -1.23 -7.65
C ASP A 91 2.00 -1.82 -7.14
N GLU A 92 1.97 -3.11 -6.80
CA GLU A 92 3.16 -3.80 -6.29
C GLU A 92 4.32 -3.80 -7.30
N GLN A 93 4.03 -3.84 -8.61
CA GLN A 93 5.05 -3.76 -9.65
C GLN A 93 5.76 -2.39 -9.66
N SER A 94 5.03 -1.31 -9.42
CA SER A 94 5.60 0.03 -9.29
C SER A 94 6.56 0.11 -8.10
N ILE A 95 6.18 -0.46 -6.94
CA ILE A 95 7.06 -0.50 -5.76
C ILE A 95 8.31 -1.34 -6.02
N LEU A 96 8.17 -2.53 -6.59
CA LEU A 96 9.32 -3.39 -6.91
C LEU A 96 10.29 -2.69 -7.87
N THR A 97 9.76 -1.95 -8.85
CA THR A 97 10.57 -1.14 -9.78
C THR A 97 11.31 -0.01 -9.05
N ALA A 98 10.63 0.71 -8.15
CA ALA A 98 11.21 1.79 -7.36
C ALA A 98 12.32 1.30 -6.41
N ILE A 99 12.10 0.15 -5.74
CA ILE A 99 13.10 -0.52 -4.91
C ILE A 99 14.32 -0.90 -5.76
N ALA A 100 14.11 -1.53 -6.92
CA ALA A 100 15.19 -1.93 -7.82
C ALA A 100 15.99 -0.74 -8.38
N ALA A 101 15.34 0.42 -8.54
CA ALA A 101 15.96 1.67 -8.97
C ALA A 101 16.72 2.40 -7.83
N GLY A 102 16.60 1.93 -6.58
CA GLY A 102 17.19 2.61 -5.42
C GLY A 102 16.44 3.86 -5.00
N THR A 103 15.17 4.00 -5.39
CA THR A 103 14.31 5.15 -5.08
C THR A 103 12.93 4.69 -4.57
N PRO A 104 12.85 3.83 -3.53
CA PRO A 104 11.57 3.42 -2.95
C PRO A 104 10.87 4.61 -2.24
N PRO A 105 9.54 4.57 -2.05
CA PRO A 105 8.89 5.48 -1.12
C PRO A 105 9.31 5.18 0.33
N ASP A 106 9.12 6.14 1.24
CA ASP A 106 9.40 5.97 2.67
C ASP A 106 8.40 5.04 3.36
N GLY A 107 7.18 4.94 2.82
CA GLY A 107 6.17 4.01 3.31
C GLY A 107 5.07 3.73 2.29
N GLY A 108 4.23 2.75 2.61
CA GLY A 108 3.06 2.48 1.80
C GLY A 108 2.09 1.46 2.37
N SER A 109 0.94 1.33 1.73
CA SER A 109 -0.15 0.43 2.14
C SER A 109 -0.81 -0.30 0.98
N ASN A 110 -1.51 -1.38 1.32
CA ASN A 110 -2.20 -2.30 0.40
C ASN A 110 -1.21 -3.09 -0.48
N TYR A 111 -0.15 -3.62 0.14
CA TYR A 111 0.89 -4.44 -0.50
C TYR A 111 1.07 -5.78 0.20
N SER A 112 1.85 -6.68 -0.41
CA SER A 112 2.19 -7.97 0.22
C SER A 112 3.24 -7.82 1.33
N TYR A 113 2.85 -7.28 2.49
CA TYR A 113 3.75 -6.89 3.59
C TYR A 113 4.72 -8.00 4.03
N VAL A 114 4.21 -9.23 4.24
CA VAL A 114 5.04 -10.37 4.64
C VAL A 114 6.08 -10.70 3.55
N ASN A 115 5.71 -10.63 2.26
CA ASN A 115 6.64 -10.89 1.17
C ASN A 115 7.74 -9.82 1.08
N PHE A 116 7.41 -8.54 1.28
CA PHE A 116 8.41 -7.48 1.31
C PHE A 116 9.34 -7.60 2.51
N TYR A 117 8.79 -7.84 3.70
CA TYR A 117 9.55 -7.96 4.93
C TYR A 117 10.51 -9.16 4.90
N THR A 118 10.04 -10.34 4.51
CA THR A 118 10.87 -11.57 4.44
C THR A 118 11.99 -11.50 3.41
N ARG A 119 11.89 -10.59 2.43
CA ARG A 119 12.94 -10.32 1.43
C ARG A 119 13.87 -9.17 1.84
N GLY A 120 13.67 -8.58 3.01
CA GLY A 120 14.45 -7.45 3.52
C GLY A 120 14.19 -6.13 2.78
N ALA A 121 13.04 -6.00 2.13
CA ALA A 121 12.66 -4.78 1.39
C ALA A 121 11.99 -3.72 2.30
N THR A 122 11.57 -4.10 3.50
CA THR A 122 11.03 -3.21 4.53
C THR A 122 11.74 -3.45 5.85
N ILE A 123 11.71 -2.44 6.72
CA ILE A 123 12.29 -2.50 8.07
C ILE A 123 11.28 -3.08 9.08
N ASP A 124 11.78 -3.59 10.20
CA ASP A 124 10.96 -3.83 11.39
C ASP A 124 10.63 -2.49 12.04
N VAL A 125 9.34 -2.19 12.21
CA VAL A 125 8.89 -0.91 12.78
C VAL A 125 8.55 -1.00 14.26
N LYS A 126 8.80 -2.14 14.92
CA LYS A 126 8.38 -2.40 16.30
C LYS A 126 8.89 -1.34 17.28
N ASP A 127 10.19 -1.05 17.28
CA ASP A 127 10.78 -0.07 18.20
C ASP A 127 10.21 1.35 17.95
N MET A 128 9.90 1.68 16.69
CA MET A 128 9.27 2.95 16.33
C MET A 128 7.82 3.03 16.84
N ALA A 129 7.08 1.93 16.73
CA ALA A 129 5.71 1.83 17.23
C ALA A 129 5.67 1.91 18.77
N GLU A 130 6.58 1.22 19.46
CA GLU A 130 6.68 1.25 20.93
C GLU A 130 7.09 2.62 21.48
N ALA A 131 7.93 3.35 20.75
CA ALA A 131 8.33 4.71 21.11
C ALA A 131 7.27 5.78 20.79
N SER A 132 6.22 5.42 20.04
CA SER A 132 5.19 6.36 19.59
C SER A 132 4.33 6.85 20.75
N THR A 133 4.05 8.16 20.76
CA THR A 133 3.11 8.77 21.71
C THR A 133 1.67 8.81 21.20
N VAL A 134 1.47 8.52 19.91
CA VAL A 134 0.17 8.63 19.20
C VAL A 134 -0.39 7.29 18.76
N LEU A 135 0.47 6.29 18.58
CA LEU A 135 0.07 4.92 18.25
C LEU A 135 0.06 4.11 19.54
N LYS A 136 -1.10 3.57 19.92
CA LYS A 136 -1.24 2.69 21.08
C LYS A 136 -1.99 1.43 20.68
N ALA A 137 -1.50 0.28 21.13
CA ALA A 137 -2.15 -1.00 20.88
C ALA A 137 -3.59 -1.03 21.41
N ASP A 138 -3.82 -0.41 22.57
CA ASP A 138 -5.14 -0.36 23.22
C ASP A 138 -6.18 0.47 22.44
N ASP A 139 -5.74 1.30 21.50
CA ASP A 139 -6.63 2.07 20.61
C ASP A 139 -7.07 1.23 19.38
N MET A 140 -6.58 0.00 19.24
CA MET A 140 -6.83 -0.89 18.11
C MET A 140 -7.55 -2.17 18.54
N LEU A 141 -8.29 -2.78 17.62
CA LEU A 141 -8.82 -4.13 17.83
C LEU A 141 -7.65 -5.11 17.95
N GLU A 142 -7.64 -5.94 19.00
CA GLU A 142 -6.53 -6.85 19.32
C GLU A 142 -6.11 -7.72 18.11
N GLY A 143 -7.09 -8.29 17.39
CA GLY A 143 -6.82 -9.11 16.21
C GLY A 143 -6.14 -8.35 15.07
N ILE A 144 -6.46 -7.06 14.92
CA ILE A 144 -5.86 -6.17 13.91
C ILE A 144 -4.47 -5.72 14.34
N TRP A 145 -4.25 -5.44 15.62
CA TRP A 145 -2.92 -5.14 16.14
C TRP A 145 -1.98 -6.33 15.95
N ASN A 146 -2.45 -7.53 16.32
CA ASN A 146 -1.65 -8.75 16.23
C ASN A 146 -1.37 -9.18 14.78
N SER A 147 -2.20 -8.79 13.80
CA SER A 147 -1.96 -9.11 12.38
C SER A 147 -0.75 -8.35 11.79
N ALA A 148 -0.29 -7.29 12.45
CA ALA A 148 0.89 -6.53 12.06
C ALA A 148 2.22 -7.21 12.45
N PHE A 149 2.20 -8.39 13.09
CA PHE A 149 3.40 -9.11 13.52
C PHE A 149 3.67 -10.35 12.67
N TYR A 150 4.93 -10.53 12.28
CA TYR A 150 5.42 -11.74 11.61
C TYR A 150 6.76 -12.17 12.20
N GLN A 151 6.84 -13.42 12.68
CA GLN A 151 8.05 -14.00 13.30
C GLN A 151 8.70 -13.12 14.39
N GLY A 152 7.87 -12.36 15.14
CA GLY A 152 8.32 -11.52 16.25
C GLY A 152 8.65 -10.06 15.88
N GLY A 153 8.77 -9.74 14.59
CA GLY A 153 8.91 -8.38 14.09
C GLY A 153 7.57 -7.76 13.70
N MET A 154 7.49 -6.44 13.72
CA MET A 154 6.31 -5.69 13.30
C MET A 154 6.49 -5.21 11.87
N ILE A 155 5.65 -5.68 10.95
CA ILE A 155 5.80 -5.51 9.49
C ILE A 155 5.08 -4.27 8.94
N GLY A 156 4.47 -3.48 9.82
CA GLY A 156 3.72 -2.27 9.51
C GLY A 156 2.90 -1.84 10.72
N VAL A 157 2.23 -0.69 10.61
CA VAL A 157 1.29 -0.21 11.65
C VAL A 157 -0.14 -0.28 11.11
N PRO A 158 -1.11 -0.79 11.89
CA PRO A 158 -2.51 -0.67 11.51
C PRO A 158 -2.93 0.79 11.42
N GLY A 159 -3.56 1.20 10.32
CA GLY A 159 -4.02 2.58 10.16
C GLY A 159 -5.05 2.79 9.04
N ILE A 160 -4.85 2.16 7.88
CA ILE A 160 -5.80 2.22 6.75
C ILE A 160 -6.48 0.85 6.62
N GLU A 161 -7.80 0.86 6.43
CA GLU A 161 -8.61 -0.35 6.21
C GLU A 161 -8.57 -1.36 7.38
N CYS A 162 -8.35 -0.87 8.59
CA CYS A 162 -8.15 -1.68 9.79
C CYS A 162 -9.47 -1.99 10.52
N PHE A 163 -10.47 -2.51 9.79
CA PHE A 163 -11.80 -2.87 10.32
C PHE A 163 -12.10 -4.37 10.17
N ASN A 164 -13.29 -4.80 10.63
CA ASN A 164 -13.77 -6.17 10.40
C ASN A 164 -13.88 -6.43 8.88
N TRP A 165 -12.91 -7.15 8.35
CA TRP A 165 -12.69 -7.29 6.91
C TRP A 165 -13.87 -7.93 6.16
N TRP A 166 -14.69 -8.71 6.87
CA TRP A 166 -15.80 -9.45 6.28
C TRP A 166 -17.12 -9.11 6.96
N GLY A 167 -18.12 -8.82 6.14
CA GLY A 167 -19.49 -8.59 6.56
C GLY A 167 -20.45 -8.78 5.38
N LEU A 168 -21.69 -9.16 5.68
CA LEU A 168 -22.76 -9.18 4.68
C LEU A 168 -23.27 -7.75 4.50
N ASN A 169 -22.98 -7.16 3.34
CA ASN A 169 -23.53 -5.85 2.95
C ASN A 169 -24.85 -6.07 2.20
N VAL A 170 -25.92 -5.43 2.67
CA VAL A 170 -27.26 -5.58 2.09
C VAL A 170 -27.83 -4.21 1.72
N ASN A 171 -28.36 -4.10 0.50
CA ASN A 171 -29.25 -2.98 0.16
C ASN A 171 -30.62 -3.22 0.79
N ALA A 172 -30.83 -2.66 1.99
CA ALA A 172 -32.05 -2.84 2.77
C ALA A 172 -33.32 -2.47 1.99
N ASN A 173 -33.29 -1.38 1.22
CA ASN A 173 -34.45 -0.94 0.43
C ASN A 173 -34.82 -1.97 -0.65
N THR A 174 -33.84 -2.53 -1.36
CA THR A 174 -34.12 -3.59 -2.35
C THR A 174 -34.64 -4.85 -1.68
N ALA A 175 -34.07 -5.24 -0.53
CA ALA A 175 -34.53 -6.40 0.22
C ALA A 175 -36.00 -6.23 0.67
N GLU A 176 -36.36 -5.06 1.23
CA GLU A 176 -37.73 -4.74 1.66
C GLU A 176 -38.73 -4.70 0.49
N GLN A 177 -38.33 -4.14 -0.66
CA GLN A 177 -39.15 -4.17 -1.88
C GLN A 177 -39.43 -5.59 -2.36
N ASP A 178 -38.54 -6.53 -2.04
CA ASP A 178 -38.64 -7.94 -2.38
C ASP A 178 -39.32 -8.77 -1.27
N GLY A 179 -39.86 -8.10 -0.25
CA GLY A 179 -40.61 -8.71 0.84
C GLY A 179 -39.74 -9.37 1.91
N LEU A 180 -38.44 -9.08 1.94
CA LEU A 180 -37.50 -9.55 2.96
C LEU A 180 -37.44 -8.58 4.14
N ASP A 181 -37.23 -9.10 5.34
CA ASP A 181 -37.05 -8.29 6.55
C ASP A 181 -35.58 -7.86 6.70
N ALA A 182 -35.26 -6.64 6.29
CA ALA A 182 -33.92 -6.07 6.40
C ALA A 182 -33.47 -5.82 7.86
N THR A 183 -34.35 -5.98 8.86
CA THR A 183 -33.98 -5.93 10.28
C THR A 183 -33.46 -7.27 10.81
N THR A 184 -33.74 -8.37 10.10
CA THR A 184 -33.30 -9.72 10.42
C THR A 184 -32.45 -10.30 9.28
N LEU A 185 -31.17 -9.91 9.23
CA LEU A 185 -30.25 -10.33 8.17
C LEU A 185 -29.93 -11.84 8.22
N PRO A 186 -29.60 -12.47 7.06
CA PRO A 186 -29.14 -13.85 6.99
C PRO A 186 -27.93 -14.13 7.89
N LYS A 187 -27.94 -15.27 8.55
CA LYS A 187 -26.90 -15.76 9.47
C LYS A 187 -26.22 -17.03 8.96
N THR A 188 -26.79 -17.69 7.95
CA THR A 188 -26.25 -18.89 7.33
C THR A 188 -26.16 -18.74 5.81
N TRP A 189 -25.29 -19.52 5.16
CA TRP A 189 -25.19 -19.52 3.69
C TRP A 189 -26.47 -20.00 3.00
N ASP A 190 -27.24 -20.87 3.65
CA ASP A 190 -28.54 -21.31 3.13
C ASP A 190 -29.54 -20.15 3.10
N GLU A 191 -29.63 -19.37 4.19
CA GLU A 191 -30.45 -18.16 4.25
C GLU A 191 -29.96 -17.09 3.25
N VAL A 192 -28.64 -16.94 3.10
CA VAL A 192 -28.06 -16.04 2.09
C VAL A 192 -28.45 -16.50 0.67
N LEU A 193 -28.46 -17.80 0.40
CA LEU A 193 -28.90 -18.35 -0.89
C LEU A 193 -30.41 -18.14 -1.12
N GLU A 194 -31.23 -18.22 -0.07
CA GLU A 194 -32.65 -17.89 -0.15
C GLU A 194 -32.86 -16.42 -0.51
N TRP A 195 -32.15 -15.50 0.15
CA TRP A 195 -32.19 -14.07 -0.15
C TRP A 195 -31.68 -13.77 -1.57
N HIS A 196 -30.57 -14.41 -1.97
CA HIS A 196 -30.04 -14.30 -3.32
C HIS A 196 -31.10 -14.67 -4.37
N LYS A 197 -31.83 -15.78 -4.17
CA LYS A 197 -32.89 -16.21 -5.08
C LYS A 197 -34.07 -15.23 -5.10
N ALA A 198 -34.49 -14.74 -3.94
CA ALA A 198 -35.59 -13.79 -3.83
C ALA A 198 -35.29 -12.45 -4.52
N MET A 199 -34.06 -11.96 -4.37
CA MET A 199 -33.63 -10.67 -4.92
C MET A 199 -33.14 -10.76 -6.37
N THR A 200 -32.92 -11.97 -6.90
CA THR A 200 -32.49 -12.14 -8.30
C THR A 200 -33.68 -12.04 -9.25
N LYS A 201 -33.66 -11.03 -10.13
CA LYS A 201 -34.75 -10.73 -11.05
C LYS A 201 -34.30 -10.76 -12.49
N LYS A 202 -35.18 -11.25 -13.36
CA LYS A 202 -35.00 -11.23 -14.82
C LYS A 202 -36.23 -10.64 -15.50
N ASP A 203 -36.05 -10.07 -16.68
CA ASP A 203 -37.16 -9.69 -17.55
C ASP A 203 -37.74 -10.92 -18.29
N ASP A 204 -38.82 -10.71 -19.05
CA ASP A 204 -39.49 -11.76 -19.84
C ASP A 204 -38.59 -12.40 -20.91
N ALA A 205 -37.55 -11.68 -21.35
CA ALA A 205 -36.56 -12.16 -22.30
C ALA A 205 -35.42 -12.95 -21.62
N GLY A 206 -35.40 -13.00 -20.28
CA GLY A 206 -34.40 -13.68 -19.47
C GLY A 206 -33.15 -12.85 -19.17
N ASN A 207 -33.14 -11.55 -19.47
CA ASN A 207 -32.04 -10.66 -19.12
C ASN A 207 -32.03 -10.39 -17.62
N LEU A 208 -30.85 -10.37 -17.01
CA LEU A 208 -30.69 -10.09 -15.59
C LEU A 208 -30.96 -8.60 -15.28
N LEU A 209 -31.91 -8.34 -14.39
CA LEU A 209 -32.26 -7.00 -13.92
C LEU A 209 -31.66 -6.70 -12.55
N THR A 210 -31.59 -7.72 -11.68
CA THR A 210 -31.03 -7.62 -10.34
C THR A 210 -30.34 -8.92 -10.00
N PHE A 211 -29.14 -8.84 -9.44
CA PHE A 211 -28.39 -9.99 -8.94
C PHE A 211 -28.40 -9.95 -7.42
N GLY A 212 -28.96 -10.98 -6.77
CA GLY A 212 -29.26 -10.89 -5.33
C GLY A 212 -28.02 -10.89 -4.43
N LEU A 213 -27.00 -11.66 -4.79
CA LEU A 213 -25.69 -11.66 -4.13
C LEU A 213 -24.64 -11.80 -5.20
N ASP A 214 -23.75 -10.81 -5.29
CA ASP A 214 -22.46 -10.96 -5.93
C ASP A 214 -21.41 -11.28 -4.85
N PRO A 215 -20.90 -12.52 -4.79
CA PRO A 215 -19.89 -12.89 -3.80
C PRO A 215 -18.52 -12.26 -4.04
N TYR A 216 -18.30 -11.60 -5.18
CA TYR A 216 -17.01 -11.02 -5.58
C TYR A 216 -16.99 -9.48 -5.55
N ASP A 217 -18.14 -8.83 -5.80
CA ASP A 217 -18.21 -7.38 -6.03
C ASP A 217 -17.70 -6.54 -4.83
N ALA A 218 -18.08 -6.90 -3.60
CA ALA A 218 -17.71 -6.16 -2.40
C ALA A 218 -16.24 -6.34 -1.97
N MET A 219 -15.51 -7.27 -2.59
CA MET A 219 -14.14 -7.64 -2.24
C MET A 219 -13.19 -7.48 -3.44
N ALA A 220 -13.45 -6.50 -4.31
CA ALA A 220 -12.61 -6.22 -5.48
C ALA A 220 -12.37 -7.44 -6.41
N GLY A 221 -13.30 -8.39 -6.45
CA GLY A 221 -13.17 -9.63 -7.23
C GLY A 221 -12.62 -10.83 -6.45
N GLU A 222 -12.38 -10.72 -5.14
CA GLU A 222 -11.70 -11.73 -4.34
C GLU A 222 -12.69 -12.56 -3.48
N PRO A 223 -12.66 -13.91 -3.52
CA PRO A 223 -13.56 -14.77 -2.76
C PRO A 223 -13.12 -15.01 -1.30
N ASP A 224 -12.26 -14.14 -0.75
CA ASP A 224 -11.46 -14.37 0.46
C ASP A 224 -12.24 -14.89 1.68
N PHE A 225 -13.49 -14.46 1.83
CA PHE A 225 -14.34 -14.86 2.95
C PHE A 225 -14.99 -16.23 2.81
N LEU A 226 -15.33 -16.65 1.58
CA LEU A 226 -16.17 -17.82 1.36
C LEU A 226 -15.51 -19.08 1.93
N ALA A 227 -14.26 -19.35 1.57
CA ALA A 227 -13.55 -20.53 2.08
C ALA A 227 -13.47 -20.54 3.62
N ALA A 228 -13.09 -19.41 4.23
CA ALA A 228 -12.98 -19.29 5.69
C ALA A 228 -14.32 -19.51 6.39
N SER A 229 -15.43 -19.00 5.83
CA SER A 229 -16.78 -19.15 6.39
C SER A 229 -17.32 -20.60 6.35
N TYR A 230 -16.81 -21.43 5.44
CA TYR A 230 -17.06 -22.88 5.41
C TYR A 230 -16.11 -23.68 6.32
N GLY A 231 -15.31 -22.99 7.15
CA GLY A 231 -14.37 -23.61 8.08
C GLY A 231 -13.06 -24.08 7.44
N VAL A 232 -12.77 -23.65 6.20
CA VAL A 232 -11.46 -23.92 5.59
C VAL A 232 -10.42 -23.08 6.32
N LYS A 233 -9.45 -23.76 6.95
CA LYS A 233 -8.29 -23.13 7.57
C LYS A 233 -7.13 -23.21 6.58
N TRP A 234 -6.64 -22.05 6.17
CA TRP A 234 -5.40 -21.95 5.40
C TRP A 234 -4.24 -21.81 6.39
N PHE A 235 -3.26 -22.73 6.27
CA PHE A 235 -1.97 -22.81 6.97
C PHE A 235 -1.95 -22.48 8.47
#